data_AF-A0A3C0QGW9-F1
#
_entry.id   AF-A0A3C0QGW9-F1
#
_cell.length_a   1.000
_cell.length_b   1.000
_cell.length_c   1.000
_cell.angle_alpha   90.00
_cell.angle_beta   90.00
_cell.angle_gamma   90.00
#
_symmetry.space_group_name_H-M   'P 1'
#
loop_
_entity.id
_entity.type
_entity.pdbx_description
1 polymer ?
#
loop_
_entity_poly.entity_id
_entity_poly.type
_entity_poly.pdbx_seq_one_letter_code
_entity_poly.pdbx_strand_id
1 'polypeptide(L)'
;ALIAERVDVALLAGTEIIRAEKGGCRVISDGKGIVEGLSLIAARREFAEKNQAAVKKYLEIRESIRIETVNSPQKFVPLLIKETGLSEKEIKITLSKFNYEARITESDIKELKKTAGYLKKENIIKSIPNINNMLWK
;
A
#
# COMPACT_ATOMS: atom_id res chain seq x y z
N ALA A 1 -14.69 -11.38 13.55
CA ALA A 1 -14.62 -12.85 13.38
C ALA A 1 -13.43 -13.41 14.15
N LEU A 2 -12.19 -12.97 13.86
CA LEU A 2 -10.98 -13.45 14.52
C LEU A 2 -10.98 -13.27 16.05
N ILE A 3 -11.16 -12.03 16.55
CA ILE A 3 -11.21 -11.73 18.00
C ILE A 3 -12.38 -12.43 18.70
N ALA A 4 -13.47 -12.68 17.97
CA ALA A 4 -14.66 -13.38 18.49
C ALA A 4 -14.57 -14.90 18.28
N GLU A 5 -13.38 -15.42 17.95
CA GLU A 5 -13.08 -16.85 17.80
C GLU A 5 -13.98 -17.60 16.81
N ARG A 6 -14.46 -16.90 15.78
CA ARG A 6 -15.29 -17.49 14.72
C ARG A 6 -14.49 -18.03 13.53
N VAL A 7 -13.20 -17.71 13.48
CA VAL A 7 -12.24 -18.17 12.46
C VAL A 7 -10.90 -18.38 13.15
N ASP A 8 -10.14 -19.38 12.70
CA ASP A 8 -8.83 -19.70 13.31
C ASP A 8 -7.72 -18.73 12.87
N VAL A 9 -7.77 -18.27 11.62
CA VAL A 9 -6.75 -17.41 11.00
C VAL A 9 -7.43 -16.39 10.08
N ALA A 10 -6.86 -15.19 10.01
CA ALA A 10 -7.25 -14.18 9.01
C ALA A 10 -6.00 -13.53 8.38
N LEU A 11 -6.07 -13.26 7.07
CA LEU A 11 -5.13 -12.39 6.40
C LEU A 11 -5.52 -10.93 6.66
N LEU A 12 -4.69 -10.20 7.38
CA LEU A 12 -4.93 -8.80 7.77
C LEU A 12 -3.83 -7.90 7.21
N ALA A 13 -4.17 -6.64 6.98
CA ALA A 13 -3.25 -5.61 6.49
C ALA A 13 -3.43 -4.30 7.26
N GLY A 14 -2.36 -3.50 7.31
CA GLY A 14 -2.41 -2.16 7.89
C GLY A 14 -2.75 -2.16 9.39
N THR A 15 -3.59 -1.20 9.80
CA THR A 15 -3.95 -0.95 11.20
C THR A 15 -4.76 -2.10 11.83
N GLU A 16 -5.40 -2.94 11.01
CA GLU A 16 -6.16 -4.10 11.48
C GLU A 16 -5.28 -5.16 12.15
N ILE A 17 -3.99 -5.25 11.79
CA ILE A 17 -3.03 -6.13 12.47
C ILE A 17 -2.89 -5.70 13.93
N ILE A 18 -2.69 -4.40 14.17
CA ILE A 18 -2.52 -3.83 15.52
C ILE A 18 -3.80 -4.02 16.35
N ARG A 19 -4.98 -3.84 15.73
CA ARG A 19 -6.27 -4.07 16.39
C ARG A 19 -6.45 -5.53 16.79
N ALA A 20 -6.08 -6.47 15.92
CA ALA A 20 -6.13 -7.90 16.23
C ALA A 20 -5.16 -8.28 17.38
N GLU A 21 -3.93 -7.76 17.36
CA GLU A 21 -2.95 -7.99 18.44
C GLU A 21 -3.43 -7.46 19.79
N LYS A 22 -4.06 -6.28 19.81
CA LYS A 22 -4.73 -5.74 21.02
C LYS A 22 -5.87 -6.64 21.51
N GLY A 23 -6.54 -7.32 20.60
CA GLY A 23 -7.58 -8.30 20.89
C GLY A 23 -7.05 -9.67 21.32
N GLY A 24 -5.74 -9.82 21.56
CA GLY A 24 -5.12 -11.07 22.00
C GLY A 24 -4.68 -12.00 20.87
N CYS A 25 -4.80 -11.58 19.60
CA CYS A 25 -4.29 -12.34 18.47
C CYS A 25 -2.76 -12.19 18.35
N ARG A 26 -2.13 -13.05 17.52
CA ARG A 26 -0.71 -12.96 17.20
C ARG A 26 -0.45 -13.15 15.72
N VAL A 27 0.60 -12.52 15.20
CA VAL A 27 1.08 -12.78 13.84
C VAL A 27 1.72 -14.18 13.80
N ILE A 28 1.23 -15.05 12.91
CA ILE A 28 1.75 -16.40 12.70
C ILE A 28 2.70 -16.51 11.50
N SER A 29 2.54 -15.62 10.52
CA SER A 29 3.33 -15.52 9.31
C SER A 29 3.12 -14.14 8.68
N ASP A 30 4.11 -13.65 7.92
CA ASP A 30 4.02 -12.41 7.15
C ASP A 30 4.43 -12.65 5.69
N GLY A 31 4.26 -11.62 4.85
CA GLY A 31 4.57 -11.72 3.42
C GLY A 31 6.04 -11.52 3.06
N LYS A 32 6.95 -11.36 4.03
CA LYS A 32 8.33 -10.97 3.77
C LYS A 32 9.05 -12.02 2.93
N GLY A 33 9.62 -11.58 1.80
CA GLY A 33 10.30 -12.48 0.85
C GLY A 33 9.36 -13.33 -0.02
N ILE A 34 8.04 -13.21 0.16
CA ILE A 34 7.02 -13.93 -0.62
C ILE A 34 6.38 -12.97 -1.63
N VAL A 35 5.91 -11.83 -1.15
CA VAL A 35 5.22 -10.79 -1.93
C VAL A 35 5.74 -9.41 -1.53
N GLU A 36 6.00 -8.56 -2.51
CA GLU A 36 6.35 -7.16 -2.24
C GLU A 36 5.09 -6.32 -2.10
N GLY A 37 5.04 -5.48 -1.05
CA GLY A 37 3.92 -4.58 -0.80
C GLY A 37 3.95 -3.38 -1.74
N LEU A 38 3.13 -3.40 -2.80
CA LEU A 38 3.02 -2.29 -3.75
C LEU A 38 1.77 -1.43 -3.49
N SER A 39 1.96 -0.12 -3.46
CA SER A 39 0.87 0.86 -3.45
C SER A 39 0.92 1.70 -4.73
N LEU A 40 -0.14 1.64 -5.52
CA LEU A 40 -0.22 2.27 -6.84
C LEU A 40 -1.31 3.33 -6.87
N ILE A 41 -1.04 4.42 -7.61
CA ILE A 41 -2.05 5.40 -8.00
C ILE A 41 -2.60 4.96 -9.36
N ALA A 42 -3.89 4.66 -9.42
CA ALA A 42 -4.55 4.27 -10.65
C ALA A 42 -5.48 5.39 -11.13
N ALA A 43 -5.44 5.66 -12.44
CA ALA A 43 -6.37 6.56 -13.11
C ALA A 43 -6.79 5.94 -14.45
N ARG A 44 -7.97 6.33 -14.95
CA ARG A 44 -8.36 5.98 -16.32
C ARG A 44 -7.41 6.67 -17.29
N ARG A 45 -6.91 5.91 -18.28
CA ARG A 45 -5.97 6.42 -19.30
C ARG A 45 -6.49 7.68 -20.00
N GLU A 46 -7.73 7.63 -20.48
CA GLU A 46 -8.37 8.76 -21.15
C GLU A 46 -8.43 10.02 -20.26
N PHE A 47 -8.74 9.85 -18.98
CA PHE A 47 -8.76 10.97 -18.03
C PHE A 47 -7.36 11.56 -17.87
N ALA A 48 -6.33 10.72 -17.69
CA ALA A 48 -4.97 11.17 -17.49
C ALA A 48 -4.39 11.87 -18.73
N GLU A 49 -4.71 11.37 -19.93
CA GLU A 49 -4.27 11.94 -21.21
C GLU A 49 -4.98 13.25 -21.55
N LYS A 50 -6.28 13.39 -21.22
CA LYS A 50 -7.02 14.65 -21.40
C LYS A 50 -6.66 15.72 -20.37
N ASN A 51 -6.28 15.31 -19.15
CA ASN A 51 -6.07 16.23 -18.02
C ASN A 51 -4.60 16.23 -17.54
N GLN A 52 -3.64 16.15 -18.45
CA GLN A 52 -2.22 15.97 -18.10
C GLN A 52 -1.70 17.02 -17.13
N ALA A 53 -2.08 18.30 -17.31
CA ALA A 53 -1.66 19.37 -16.42
C ALA A 53 -2.17 19.16 -14.98
N ALA A 54 -3.42 18.74 -14.82
CA ALA A 54 -4.00 18.44 -13.50
C ALA A 54 -3.33 17.20 -12.87
N VAL A 55 -3.06 16.15 -13.65
CA VAL A 55 -2.36 14.95 -13.16
C VAL A 55 -0.94 15.28 -12.72
N LYS A 56 -0.18 16.03 -13.54
CA LYS A 56 1.18 16.47 -13.18
C LYS A 56 1.15 17.29 -11.89
N LYS A 57 0.23 18.25 -11.79
CA LYS A 57 0.09 19.07 -10.59
C LYS A 57 -0.25 18.25 -9.35
N TYR A 58 -1.14 17.26 -9.48
CA TYR A 58 -1.46 16.33 -8.41
C TYR A 58 -0.22 15.53 -7.95
N LEU A 59 0.55 14.98 -8.89
CA LEU A 59 1.76 14.22 -8.57
C LEU A 59 2.83 15.09 -7.91
N GLU A 60 3.03 16.33 -8.39
CA GLU A 60 3.96 17.30 -7.80
C GLU A 60 3.59 17.66 -6.35
N ILE A 61 2.31 18.01 -6.10
CA ILE A 61 1.85 18.35 -4.75
C ILE A 61 1.97 17.14 -3.83
N ARG A 62 1.58 15.95 -4.31
CA ARG A 62 1.69 14.73 -3.52
C ARG A 62 3.14 14.41 -3.15
N GLU A 63 4.07 14.60 -4.08
CA GLU A 63 5.50 14.39 -3.83
C GLU A 63 6.03 15.38 -2.78
N SER A 64 5.60 16.65 -2.85
CA SER A 64 5.95 17.65 -1.83
C SER A 64 5.43 17.25 -0.44
N ILE A 65 4.17 16.82 -0.34
CA ILE A 65 3.57 16.35 0.92
C ILE A 65 4.31 15.10 1.43
N ARG A 66 4.67 14.18 0.54
CA ARG A 66 5.42 12.97 0.90
C ARG A 66 6.78 13.32 1.50
N ILE A 67 7.56 14.18 0.84
CA ILE A 67 8.85 14.65 1.33
C ILE A 67 8.69 15.32 2.69
N GLU A 68 7.70 16.20 2.84
CA GLU A 68 7.41 16.86 4.12
C GLU A 68 7.07 15.84 5.22
N THR A 69 6.25 14.84 4.90
CA THR A 69 5.82 13.80 5.85
C THR A 69 6.99 12.94 6.31
N VAL A 70 7.89 12.58 5.38
CA VAL A 70 9.10 11.79 5.70
C VAL A 70 10.10 12.59 6.53
N ASN A 71 10.29 13.87 6.21
CA ASN A 71 11.24 14.74 6.90
C ASN A 71 10.70 15.27 8.24
N SER A 72 9.39 15.28 8.44
CA SER A 72 8.74 15.83 9.63
C SER A 72 7.54 15.00 10.08
N PRO A 73 7.72 13.69 10.35
CA PRO A 73 6.62 12.78 10.66
C PRO A 73 5.83 13.20 11.90
N GLN A 74 6.49 13.82 12.89
CA GLN A 74 5.86 14.30 14.11
C GLN A 74 4.75 15.35 13.86
N LYS A 75 4.90 16.17 12.81
CA LYS A 75 3.89 17.17 12.42
C LYS A 75 2.55 16.54 12.05
N PHE A 76 2.59 15.31 11.51
CA PHE A 76 1.42 14.60 11.02
C PHE A 76 0.84 13.60 12.03
N VAL A 77 1.53 13.36 13.15
CA VAL A 77 1.05 12.44 14.21
C VAL A 77 -0.37 12.78 14.68
N PRO A 78 -0.75 14.03 15.00
CA PRO A 78 -2.11 14.33 15.44
C PRO A 78 -3.19 13.96 14.41
N LEU A 79 -2.90 14.21 13.12
CA LEU A 79 -3.78 13.81 12.02
C LEU A 79 -3.89 12.28 11.94
N LEU A 80 -2.76 11.57 12.00
CA LEU A 80 -2.74 10.11 11.95
C LEU A 80 -3.46 9.46 13.14
N ILE A 81 -3.34 10.04 14.34
CA ILE A 81 -4.11 9.59 15.53
C ILE A 81 -5.60 9.72 15.25
N LYS A 82 -6.03 10.89 14.74
CA LYS A 82 -7.44 11.14 14.41
C LYS A 82 -7.98 10.16 13.37
N GLU A 83 -7.23 9.91 12.29
CA GLU A 83 -7.68 9.06 11.18
C GLU A 83 -7.65 7.57 11.50
N THR A 84 -6.69 7.12 12.32
CA THR A 84 -6.48 5.68 12.55
C THR A 84 -6.99 5.18 13.90
N GLY A 85 -7.13 6.09 14.88
CA GLY A 85 -7.38 5.76 16.29
C GLY A 85 -6.18 5.11 16.99
N LEU A 86 -5.00 5.10 16.37
CA LEU A 86 -3.79 4.54 16.97
C LEU A 86 -3.12 5.53 17.92
N SER A 87 -2.39 5.00 18.90
CA SER A 87 -1.50 5.81 19.73
C SER A 87 -0.31 6.33 18.93
N GLU A 88 0.32 7.39 19.42
CA GLU A 88 1.54 7.93 18.81
C GLU A 88 2.66 6.88 18.66
N LYS A 89 2.84 6.01 19.67
CA LYS A 89 3.83 4.94 19.64
C LYS A 89 3.57 3.97 18.48
N GLU A 90 2.32 3.58 18.29
CA GLU A 90 1.89 2.67 17.22
C GLU A 90 2.05 3.30 15.84
N ILE A 91 1.75 4.59 15.72
CA ILE A 91 1.97 5.35 14.50
C ILE A 91 3.46 5.36 14.15
N LYS A 92 4.34 5.64 15.11
CA LYS A 92 5.80 5.63 14.87
C LYS A 92 6.30 4.26 14.39
N ILE A 93 5.85 3.18 15.03
CA ILE A 93 6.19 1.81 14.62
C ILE A 93 5.62 1.48 13.22
N THR A 94 4.43 1.98 12.90
CA THR A 94 3.79 1.75 11.61
C THR A 94 4.53 2.50 10.50
N LEU A 95 4.87 3.78 10.74
CA LEU A 95 5.57 4.61 9.78
C LEU A 95 6.97 4.08 9.44
N SER A 96 7.68 3.45 10.39
CA SER A 96 9.01 2.88 10.14
C SER A 96 9.01 1.62 9.27
N LYS A 97 7.85 0.99 9.05
CA LYS A 97 7.72 -0.21 8.20
C LYS A 97 7.60 0.11 6.72
N PHE A 98 7.34 1.37 6.35
CA PHE A 98 7.09 1.75 4.96
C PHE A 98 8.35 2.24 4.24
N ASN A 99 8.48 1.84 2.98
CA ASN A 99 9.30 2.54 2.01
C ASN A 99 8.46 3.67 1.41
N TYR A 100 8.96 4.91 1.46
CA TYR A 100 8.28 6.08 0.93
C TYR A 100 8.79 6.49 -0.46
N GLU A 101 9.54 5.64 -1.16
CA GLU A 101 9.88 5.90 -2.57
C GLU A 101 8.58 5.97 -3.41
N ALA A 102 8.45 7.02 -4.21
CA ALA A 102 7.26 7.27 -5.02
C ALA A 102 7.46 6.89 -6.50
N ARG A 103 8.71 6.70 -6.93
CA ARG A 103 9.01 6.26 -8.29
C ARG A 103 8.65 4.80 -8.49
N ILE A 104 8.12 4.49 -9.66
CA ILE A 104 7.97 3.12 -10.13
C ILE A 104 9.36 2.61 -10.54
N THR A 105 9.83 1.58 -9.87
CA THR A 105 11.12 0.93 -10.11
C THR A 105 10.97 -0.29 -11.01
N GLU A 106 12.08 -0.81 -11.53
CA GLU A 106 12.07 -2.08 -12.25
C GLU A 106 11.62 -3.25 -11.36
N SER A 107 11.91 -3.19 -10.06
CA SER A 107 11.48 -4.20 -9.08
C SER A 107 9.96 -4.24 -9.00
N ASP A 108 9.30 -3.08 -8.98
CA ASP A 108 7.85 -3.00 -8.93
C ASP A 108 7.21 -3.60 -10.19
N ILE A 109 7.79 -3.33 -11.37
CA ILE A 109 7.32 -3.93 -12.63
C ILE A 109 7.51 -5.45 -12.63
N LYS A 110 8.64 -5.96 -12.10
CA LYS A 110 8.90 -7.40 -11.97
C LYS A 110 7.90 -8.05 -11.02
N GLU A 111 7.61 -7.43 -9.88
CA GLU A 111 6.63 -7.95 -8.93
C GLU A 111 5.21 -7.95 -9.51
N LEU A 112 4.80 -6.90 -10.23
CA LEU A 112 3.50 -6.87 -10.90
C LEU A 112 3.35 -7.99 -11.92
N LYS A 113 4.40 -8.29 -12.69
CA LYS A 113 4.42 -9.41 -13.63
C LYS A 113 4.36 -10.76 -12.92
N LYS A 114 5.15 -10.94 -11.86
CA LYS A 114 5.13 -12.16 -11.02
C LYS A 114 3.73 -12.39 -10.42
N THR A 115 3.13 -11.34 -9.87
CA THR A 115 1.77 -11.36 -9.31
C THR A 115 0.74 -11.73 -10.38
N ALA A 116 0.76 -11.08 -11.55
CA ALA A 116 -0.16 -11.41 -12.63
C ALA A 116 0.00 -12.87 -13.12
N GLY A 117 1.23 -13.37 -13.20
CA GLY A 117 1.53 -14.77 -13.52
C GLY A 117 0.95 -15.74 -12.50
N TYR A 118 1.14 -15.46 -11.21
CA TYR A 118 0.53 -16.23 -10.12
C TYR A 118 -1.00 -16.23 -10.21
N LEU A 119 -1.62 -15.04 -10.31
CA LEU A 119 -3.08 -14.92 -10.41
C LEU A 119 -3.65 -15.66 -11.62
N LYS A 120 -2.93 -15.68 -12.75
CA LYS A 120 -3.33 -16.42 -13.94
C LYS A 120 -3.20 -17.94 -13.72
N LYS A 121 -2.10 -18.39 -13.13
CA LYS A 121 -1.85 -19.80 -12.80
C LYS A 121 -2.93 -20.35 -11.86
N GLU A 122 -3.32 -19.57 -10.86
CA GLU A 122 -4.37 -19.93 -9.89
C GLU A 122 -5.79 -19.65 -10.41
N ASN A 123 -5.96 -19.31 -11.70
CA ASN A 123 -7.24 -19.01 -12.35
C ASN A 123 -8.07 -17.87 -11.71
N ILE A 124 -7.42 -16.98 -10.96
CA ILE A 124 -8.05 -15.78 -10.39
C ILE A 124 -8.31 -14.74 -11.49
N ILE A 125 -7.42 -14.64 -12.47
CA ILE A 125 -7.60 -13.77 -13.65
C ILE A 125 -7.59 -14.57 -14.95
N LYS A 126 -8.39 -14.11 -15.92
CA LYS A 126 -8.52 -14.77 -17.24
C LYS A 126 -7.33 -14.53 -18.17
N SER A 127 -6.70 -13.36 -18.09
CA SER A 127 -5.57 -12.98 -18.95
C SER A 127 -4.58 -12.13 -18.17
N ILE A 128 -3.31 -12.19 -18.57
CA ILE A 128 -2.24 -11.37 -18.00
C ILE A 128 -2.26 -10.01 -18.71
N PRO A 129 -2.47 -8.89 -17.99
CA PRO A 129 -2.41 -7.57 -18.60
C PRO A 129 -0.97 -7.21 -18.99
N ASN A 130 -0.82 -6.40 -20.04
CA ASN A 130 0.49 -5.84 -20.38
C ASN A 130 0.85 -4.72 -19.39
N ILE A 131 1.63 -5.07 -18.37
CA ILE A 131 2.03 -4.16 -17.29
C ILE A 131 2.71 -2.88 -17.82
N ASN A 132 3.55 -2.99 -18.85
CA ASN A 132 4.23 -1.82 -19.42
C ASN A 132 3.24 -0.84 -20.06
N ASN A 133 2.15 -1.34 -20.65
CA ASN A 133 1.10 -0.52 -21.23
C ASN A 133 0.16 0.09 -20.19
N MET A 134 0.26 -0.30 -18.92
CA MET A 134 -0.54 0.29 -17.83
C MET A 134 0.15 1.50 -17.21
N LEU A 135 1.47 1.64 -17.42
CA LEU A 135 2.22 2.79 -16.92
C LEU A 135 1.81 4.05 -17.70
N TRP A 136 1.51 5.10 -16.96
CA TRP A 136 1.32 6.44 -17.50
C TRP A 136 2.68 7.14 -17.54
N LYS A 137 2.97 7.83 -18.64
CA LYS A 137 4.23 8.52 -18.91
C LYS A 137 3.96 10.01 -19.10
#